data_AF-A0A373CD64-F1
#
_entry.id   AF-A0A373CD64-F1
#
_cell.length_a   1.000
_cell.length_b   1.000
_cell.length_c   1.000
_cell.angle_alpha   90.00
_cell.angle_beta   90.00
_cell.angle_gamma   90.00
#
_symmetry.space_group_name_H-M   'P 1'
#
loop_
_entity.id
_entity.type
_entity.pdbx_description
1 polymer ?
#
loop_
_entity_poly.entity_id
_entity_poly.type
_entity_poly.pdbx_seq_one_letter_code
_entity_poly.pdbx_strand_id
1 'polypeptide(L)'
;MGKVNDDWSQEYNKAYYVLTADIQLNDVENYENWKETPPEYQWKPVGNSFKGSFDGDGHVISGMYVRSVKDWFGIGLFRELFTGSVSNVKIEKGYLYINDSNTYAGGVIGNIVGNVKVENCSVDMAVCSEVTNGTDCVGGIVGWCQSGAVITECAFHGDISYRDSRGIFGGICGYASRSTIINCETTGSVRVRDEKEYPAFKDYDGRFLYG
;
A
#
# COMPACT_ATOMS: atom_id res chain seq x y z
N MET A 1 -8.77 -19.09 -15.62
CA MET A 1 -8.00 -17.84 -15.53
C MET A 1 -6.53 -18.16 -15.67
N GLY A 2 -5.79 -17.42 -16.50
CA GLY A 2 -4.34 -17.55 -16.59
C GLY A 2 -3.69 -17.24 -15.24
N LYS A 3 -2.57 -17.90 -14.93
CA LYS A 3 -1.80 -17.66 -13.71
C LYS A 3 -1.05 -16.33 -13.84
N VAL A 4 -1.60 -15.27 -13.26
CA VAL A 4 -0.95 -13.94 -13.19
C VAL A 4 0.10 -13.99 -12.08
N ASN A 5 1.30 -13.45 -12.31
CA ASN A 5 2.38 -13.31 -11.32
C ASN A 5 2.97 -14.61 -10.76
N ASP A 6 2.99 -15.69 -11.56
CA ASP A 6 3.60 -16.97 -11.17
C ASP A 6 4.93 -17.27 -11.90
N ASP A 7 5.34 -16.44 -12.88
CA ASP A 7 6.61 -16.56 -13.61
C ASP A 7 7.52 -15.33 -13.37
N TRP A 8 8.66 -15.58 -12.74
CA TRP A 8 9.66 -14.56 -12.38
C TRP A 8 10.98 -14.74 -13.16
N SER A 9 10.92 -15.31 -14.37
CA SER A 9 12.09 -15.45 -15.22
C SER A 9 12.81 -14.10 -15.42
N GLN A 10 14.13 -14.16 -15.71
CA GLN A 10 14.92 -12.94 -15.89
C GLN A 10 14.39 -12.02 -16.98
N GLU A 11 13.73 -12.57 -18.00
CA GLU A 11 13.16 -11.82 -19.12
C GLU A 11 11.98 -10.96 -18.64
N TYR A 12 11.01 -11.56 -17.93
CA TYR A 12 9.88 -10.82 -17.38
C TYR A 12 10.29 -9.82 -16.31
N ASN A 13 11.30 -10.15 -15.50
CA ASN A 13 11.70 -9.31 -14.38
C ASN A 13 12.37 -7.97 -14.78
N LYS A 14 12.74 -7.79 -16.05
CA LYS A 14 13.44 -6.60 -16.56
C LYS A 14 12.70 -5.90 -17.71
N ALA A 15 11.55 -6.43 -18.11
CA ALA A 15 10.81 -5.93 -19.25
C ALA A 15 10.11 -4.59 -18.95
N TYR A 16 9.65 -3.95 -20.02
CA TYR A 16 8.79 -2.77 -19.97
C TYR A 16 7.36 -3.20 -20.28
N TYR A 17 6.43 -2.92 -19.38
CA TYR A 17 5.02 -3.29 -19.49
C TYR A 17 4.16 -2.04 -19.59
N VAL A 18 3.13 -2.11 -20.43
CA VAL A 18 2.15 -1.04 -20.61
C VAL A 18 0.76 -1.64 -20.47
N LEU A 19 -0.12 -1.01 -19.70
CA LEU A 19 -1.54 -1.34 -19.76
C LEU A 19 -2.11 -0.93 -21.11
N THR A 20 -2.93 -1.79 -21.70
CA THR A 20 -3.57 -1.52 -22.99
C THR A 20 -5.10 -1.38 -22.89
N ALA A 21 -5.62 -1.55 -21.69
CA ALA A 21 -7.01 -1.43 -21.33
C ALA A 21 -7.14 -1.32 -19.81
N ASP A 22 -8.29 -0.84 -19.34
CA ASP A 22 -8.65 -0.92 -17.93
C ASP A 22 -8.77 -2.39 -17.48
N ILE A 23 -8.40 -2.65 -16.24
CA ILE A 23 -8.44 -3.98 -15.63
C ILE A 23 -9.33 -3.93 -14.39
N GLN A 24 -10.42 -4.70 -14.41
CA GLN A 24 -11.24 -4.94 -13.23
C GLN A 24 -10.86 -6.28 -12.59
N LEU A 25 -10.29 -6.23 -11.39
CA LEU A 25 -9.86 -7.42 -10.65
C LEU A 25 -10.99 -8.08 -9.83
N ASN A 26 -11.90 -7.26 -9.30
CA ASN A 26 -13.05 -7.71 -8.52
C ASN A 26 -14.28 -6.85 -8.80
N ASP A 27 -15.46 -7.36 -8.44
CA ASP A 27 -16.67 -6.55 -8.27
C ASP A 27 -16.49 -5.59 -7.08
N VAL A 28 -16.78 -4.32 -7.29
CA VAL A 28 -16.52 -3.22 -6.35
C VAL A 28 -17.77 -2.73 -5.62
N GLU A 29 -18.94 -3.36 -5.82
CA GLU A 29 -20.19 -2.98 -5.15
C GLU A 29 -20.07 -3.01 -3.61
N ASN A 30 -19.30 -3.96 -3.07
CA ASN A 30 -19.13 -4.15 -1.63
C ASN A 30 -17.73 -3.76 -1.11
N TYR A 31 -16.99 -2.92 -1.84
CA TYR A 31 -15.57 -2.64 -1.52
C TYR A 31 -15.37 -2.07 -0.10
N GLU A 32 -16.32 -1.28 0.40
CA GLU A 32 -16.25 -0.64 1.72
C GLU A 32 -16.24 -1.67 2.88
N ASN A 33 -16.75 -2.89 2.64
CA ASN A 33 -16.85 -3.96 3.63
C ASN A 33 -15.80 -5.06 3.43
N TRP A 34 -14.77 -4.83 2.61
CA TRP A 34 -13.73 -5.83 2.33
C TRP A 34 -12.83 -6.16 3.52
N LYS A 35 -12.90 -5.40 4.61
CA LYS A 35 -12.32 -5.80 5.89
C LYS A 35 -12.96 -7.09 6.42
N GLU A 36 -14.29 -7.14 6.45
CA GLU A 36 -15.07 -8.25 7.01
C GLU A 36 -15.36 -9.32 5.96
N THR A 37 -15.63 -8.90 4.72
CA THR A 37 -16.05 -9.77 3.62
C THR A 37 -15.14 -9.56 2.41
N PRO A 38 -13.92 -10.13 2.42
CA PRO A 38 -12.97 -9.95 1.33
C PRO A 38 -13.51 -10.57 0.02
N PRO A 39 -13.12 -10.03 -1.14
CA PRO A 39 -13.54 -10.57 -2.43
C PRO A 39 -12.83 -11.91 -2.73
N GLU A 40 -13.35 -12.66 -3.70
CA GLU A 40 -12.81 -13.97 -4.08
C GLU A 40 -11.38 -13.86 -4.62
N TYR A 41 -11.13 -12.90 -5.52
CA TYR A 41 -9.81 -12.74 -6.11
C TYR A 41 -8.92 -11.84 -5.26
N GLN A 42 -7.85 -12.46 -4.74
CA GLN A 42 -6.82 -11.79 -3.95
C GLN A 42 -5.59 -11.60 -4.83
N TRP A 43 -5.25 -10.34 -5.11
CA TRP A 43 -4.09 -10.02 -5.93
C TRP A 43 -2.82 -10.51 -5.25
N LYS A 44 -1.98 -11.20 -6.02
CA LYS A 44 -0.62 -11.52 -5.64
C LYS A 44 0.29 -10.43 -6.19
N PRO A 45 1.01 -9.67 -5.34
CA PRO A 45 1.90 -8.62 -5.80
C PRO A 45 2.89 -9.10 -6.86
N VAL A 46 3.19 -8.22 -7.81
CA VAL A 46 4.20 -8.47 -8.83
C VAL A 46 5.59 -8.37 -8.22
N GLY A 47 6.41 -9.40 -8.44
CA GLY A 47 7.86 -9.36 -8.33
C GLY A 47 8.35 -9.61 -6.91
N ASN A 48 9.26 -10.57 -6.74
CA ASN A 48 10.05 -10.66 -5.51
C ASN A 48 11.18 -9.62 -5.47
N SER A 49 11.59 -9.09 -6.63
CA SER A 49 12.54 -7.98 -6.78
C SER A 49 12.49 -7.51 -8.25
N PHE A 50 11.45 -6.75 -8.60
CA PHE A 50 11.20 -6.27 -9.95
C PHE A 50 12.26 -5.26 -10.40
N LYS A 51 12.75 -5.42 -11.63
CA LYS A 51 13.84 -4.63 -12.22
C LYS A 51 13.44 -4.02 -13.57
N GLY A 52 12.19 -4.17 -13.95
CA GLY A 52 11.63 -3.62 -15.17
C GLY A 52 10.90 -2.31 -14.90
N SER A 53 10.08 -1.91 -15.86
CA SER A 53 9.25 -0.72 -15.77
C SER A 53 7.80 -1.04 -16.10
N PHE A 54 6.88 -0.29 -15.50
CA PHE A 54 5.45 -0.46 -15.70
C PHE A 54 4.80 0.91 -15.93
N ASP A 55 4.08 1.03 -17.03
CA ASP A 55 3.33 2.21 -17.41
C ASP A 55 1.84 1.90 -17.45
N GLY A 56 1.04 2.60 -16.65
CA GLY A 56 -0.41 2.47 -16.66
C GLY A 56 -1.08 3.11 -17.87
N ASP A 57 -0.39 3.96 -18.63
CA ASP A 57 -0.88 4.60 -19.87
C ASP A 57 -2.28 5.25 -19.76
N GLY A 58 -2.62 5.74 -18.57
CA GLY A 58 -3.93 6.36 -18.29
C GLY A 58 -5.07 5.37 -18.00
N HIS A 59 -4.80 4.07 -18.00
CA HIS A 59 -5.77 3.03 -17.68
C HIS A 59 -5.95 2.81 -16.17
N VAL A 60 -7.13 2.30 -15.81
CA VAL A 60 -7.53 2.03 -14.42
C VAL A 60 -7.37 0.55 -14.08
N ILE A 61 -6.78 0.28 -12.91
CA ILE A 61 -6.88 -1.01 -12.21
C ILE A 61 -7.91 -0.86 -11.09
N SER A 62 -9.09 -1.44 -11.24
CA SER A 62 -10.16 -1.33 -10.24
C SER A 62 -10.33 -2.60 -9.42
N GLY A 63 -10.71 -2.43 -8.15
CA GLY A 63 -11.08 -3.55 -7.28
C GLY A 63 -9.89 -4.41 -6.84
N MET A 64 -8.71 -3.81 -6.71
CA MET A 64 -7.52 -4.52 -6.23
C MET A 64 -7.62 -4.77 -4.72
N TYR A 65 -7.69 -6.04 -4.33
CA TYR A 65 -7.58 -6.46 -2.93
C TYR A 65 -6.27 -7.19 -2.71
N VAL A 66 -5.44 -6.72 -1.78
CA VAL A 66 -4.19 -7.38 -1.38
C VAL A 66 -4.19 -7.59 0.12
N ARG A 67 -3.83 -8.80 0.55
CA ARG A 67 -3.59 -9.11 1.96
C ARG A 67 -2.12 -9.38 2.22
N SER A 68 -1.64 -9.06 3.42
CA SER A 68 -0.35 -9.57 3.88
C SER A 68 -0.35 -11.10 3.87
N VAL A 69 0.84 -11.62 3.60
CA VAL A 69 1.12 -13.05 3.66
C VAL A 69 2.36 -13.20 4.53
N LYS A 70 2.30 -14.11 5.49
CA LYS A 70 3.44 -14.46 6.33
C LYS A 70 4.69 -14.71 5.47
N ASP A 71 5.83 -14.17 5.93
CA ASP A 71 7.15 -14.24 5.26
C ASP A 71 7.26 -13.43 3.95
N TRP A 72 6.22 -12.67 3.57
CA TRP A 72 6.29 -11.68 2.50
C TRP A 72 6.37 -10.28 3.10
N PHE A 73 7.54 -9.64 2.96
CA PHE A 73 7.77 -8.32 3.53
C PHE A 73 7.12 -7.18 2.74
N GLY A 74 6.60 -7.42 1.53
CA GLY A 74 6.10 -6.36 0.66
C GLY A 74 4.74 -6.70 0.05
N ILE A 75 3.77 -5.78 0.12
CA ILE A 75 2.48 -5.88 -0.56
C ILE A 75 2.08 -4.60 -1.28
N GLY A 76 1.32 -4.76 -2.36
CA GLY A 76 0.87 -3.70 -3.26
C GLY A 76 0.56 -4.26 -4.65
N LEU A 77 0.45 -3.40 -5.66
CA LEU A 77 0.51 -3.85 -7.05
C LEU A 77 1.81 -4.62 -7.30
N PHE A 78 2.93 -4.08 -6.81
CA PHE A 78 4.25 -4.71 -6.77
C PHE A 78 4.69 -5.00 -5.33
N ARG A 79 5.35 -6.14 -5.11
CA ARG A 79 5.92 -6.46 -3.80
C ARG A 79 7.21 -5.69 -3.56
N GLU A 80 8.15 -5.77 -4.50
CA GLU A 80 9.45 -5.11 -4.37
C GLU A 80 9.99 -4.65 -5.72
N LEU A 81 10.57 -3.46 -5.78
CA LEU A 81 11.37 -2.98 -6.90
C LEU A 81 12.82 -2.67 -6.48
N PHE A 82 13.76 -2.98 -7.37
CA PHE A 82 15.19 -2.66 -7.22
C PHE A 82 15.66 -1.56 -8.19
N THR A 83 15.08 -1.51 -9.39
CA THR A 83 15.38 -0.50 -10.42
C THR A 83 14.16 -0.30 -11.32
N GLY A 84 14.26 0.63 -12.26
CA GLY A 84 13.22 0.90 -13.25
C GLY A 84 12.25 1.98 -12.77
N SER A 85 11.06 1.98 -13.35
CA SER A 85 10.05 3.01 -13.12
C SER A 85 8.64 2.45 -13.09
N VAL A 86 7.80 3.04 -12.24
CA VAL A 86 6.35 2.83 -12.27
C VAL A 86 5.69 4.18 -12.52
N SER A 87 4.94 4.28 -13.62
CA SER A 87 4.32 5.54 -14.05
C SER A 87 2.86 5.39 -14.44
N ASN A 88 2.09 6.47 -14.32
CA ASN A 88 0.71 6.58 -14.84
C ASN A 88 -0.25 5.51 -14.31
N VAL A 89 0.03 4.94 -13.13
CA VAL A 89 -0.81 3.91 -12.53
C VAL A 89 -2.01 4.57 -11.85
N LYS A 90 -3.21 4.15 -12.23
CA LYS A 90 -4.44 4.54 -11.54
C LYS A 90 -5.08 3.32 -10.90
N ILE A 91 -5.18 3.31 -9.57
CA ILE A 91 -5.90 2.28 -8.81
C ILE A 91 -7.17 2.91 -8.25
N GLU A 92 -8.32 2.27 -8.48
CA GLU A 92 -9.61 2.73 -7.95
C GLU A 92 -10.29 1.63 -7.11
N LYS A 93 -10.91 2.04 -6.00
CA LYS A 93 -11.66 1.15 -5.09
C LYS A 93 -10.82 -0.06 -4.68
N GLY A 94 -9.56 0.19 -4.30
CA GLY A 94 -8.66 -0.83 -3.80
C GLY A 94 -8.80 -1.07 -2.30
N TYR A 95 -8.14 -2.11 -1.80
CA TYR A 95 -8.05 -2.37 -0.37
C TYR A 95 -6.76 -3.14 -0.02
N LEU A 96 -6.01 -2.61 0.95
CA LEU A 96 -4.85 -3.29 1.53
C LEU A 96 -5.19 -3.76 2.95
N TYR A 97 -5.10 -5.07 3.18
CA TYR A 97 -5.34 -5.68 4.49
C TYR A 97 -4.04 -6.26 5.07
N ILE A 98 -3.60 -5.75 6.21
CA ILE A 98 -2.35 -6.13 6.85
C ILE A 98 -2.67 -6.81 8.18
N ASN A 99 -2.43 -8.10 8.26
CA ASN A 99 -2.67 -8.91 9.46
C ASN A 99 -1.46 -9.77 9.86
N ASP A 100 -0.33 -9.60 9.18
CA ASP A 100 0.98 -10.16 9.51
C ASP A 100 1.96 -9.03 9.83
N SER A 101 2.80 -9.21 10.84
CA SER A 101 3.81 -8.22 11.24
C SER A 101 5.01 -8.19 10.30
N ASN A 102 5.74 -7.08 10.34
CA ASN A 102 6.91 -6.79 9.49
C ASN A 102 6.55 -6.64 8.01
N THR A 103 5.38 -6.05 7.75
CA THR A 103 4.87 -5.81 6.40
C THR A 103 5.22 -4.38 5.93
N TYR A 104 5.72 -4.25 4.71
CA TYR A 104 5.83 -3.01 3.97
C TYR A 104 4.69 -2.95 2.96
N ALA A 105 3.78 -2.00 3.12
CA ALA A 105 2.56 -1.94 2.33
C ALA A 105 2.44 -0.59 1.62
N GLY A 106 2.26 -0.63 0.30
CA GLY A 106 1.94 0.52 -0.52
C GLY A 106 0.95 0.14 -1.60
N GLY A 107 0.02 1.03 -1.95
CA GLY A 107 -0.95 0.75 -3.02
C GLY A 107 -0.26 0.35 -4.32
N VAL A 108 0.83 1.03 -4.68
CA VAL A 108 1.62 0.70 -5.87
C VAL A 108 2.75 -0.26 -5.52
N ILE A 109 3.60 0.05 -4.53
CA ILE A 109 4.81 -0.73 -4.24
C ILE A 109 4.96 -0.98 -2.74
N GLY A 110 5.15 -2.22 -2.32
CA GLY A 110 5.48 -2.54 -0.93
C GLY A 110 6.86 -2.01 -0.51
N ASN A 111 7.91 -2.46 -1.21
CA ASN A 111 9.31 -2.15 -0.88
C ASN A 111 10.09 -1.60 -2.09
N ILE A 112 10.84 -0.53 -1.91
CA ILE A 112 11.81 -0.03 -2.88
C ILE A 112 13.21 -0.17 -2.28
N VAL A 113 14.02 -1.06 -2.85
CA VAL A 113 15.38 -1.36 -2.36
C VAL A 113 16.43 -0.47 -3.00
N GLY A 114 16.27 -0.17 -4.29
CA GLY A 114 17.25 0.59 -5.07
C GLY A 114 16.67 1.83 -5.74
N ASN A 115 17.32 2.29 -6.80
CA ASN A 115 16.97 3.53 -7.49
C ASN A 115 15.74 3.31 -8.39
N VAL A 116 14.56 3.68 -7.89
CA VAL A 116 13.29 3.53 -8.58
C VAL A 116 12.60 4.88 -8.69
N LYS A 117 12.03 5.17 -9.86
CA LYS A 117 11.15 6.33 -10.07
C LYS A 117 9.68 5.90 -9.99
N VAL A 118 8.90 6.55 -9.15
CA VAL A 118 7.44 6.40 -9.09
C VAL A 118 6.83 7.75 -9.45
N GLU A 119 6.08 7.82 -10.54
CA GLU A 119 5.63 9.08 -11.10
C GLU A 119 4.17 9.03 -11.54
N ASN A 120 3.42 10.12 -11.34
CA ASN A 120 2.06 10.26 -11.85
C ASN A 120 1.14 9.06 -11.49
N CYS A 121 1.24 8.57 -10.26
CA CYS A 121 0.42 7.45 -9.78
C CYS A 121 -0.69 7.96 -8.86
N SER A 122 -1.93 7.59 -9.16
CA SER A 122 -3.10 7.93 -8.33
C SER A 122 -3.69 6.65 -7.74
N VAL A 123 -3.80 6.59 -6.42
CA VAL A 123 -4.34 5.44 -5.71
C VAL A 123 -5.54 5.87 -4.89
N ASP A 124 -6.70 5.28 -5.16
CA ASP A 124 -7.91 5.35 -4.35
C ASP A 124 -8.18 3.99 -3.68
N MET A 125 -7.91 3.90 -2.38
CA MET A 125 -8.11 2.67 -1.60
C MET A 125 -8.20 2.89 -0.09
N ALA A 126 -8.84 1.94 0.59
CA ALA A 126 -8.72 1.83 2.05
C ALA A 126 -7.51 0.95 2.44
N VAL A 127 -6.82 1.33 3.50
CA VAL A 127 -5.69 0.57 4.06
C VAL A 127 -5.98 0.25 5.52
N CYS A 128 -5.87 -1.02 5.89
CA CYS A 128 -6.23 -1.51 7.20
C CYS A 128 -5.14 -2.42 7.76
N SER A 129 -4.49 -2.01 8.85
CA SER A 129 -3.57 -2.86 9.61
C SER A 129 -4.17 -3.29 10.94
N GLU A 130 -4.30 -4.60 11.14
CA GLU A 130 -4.75 -5.23 12.39
C GLU A 130 -3.56 -5.70 13.27
N VAL A 131 -2.33 -5.43 12.83
CA VAL A 131 -1.12 -5.82 13.54
C VAL A 131 -1.02 -5.04 14.85
N THR A 132 -0.62 -5.76 15.91
CA THR A 132 -0.21 -5.16 17.18
C THR A 132 1.22 -5.58 17.45
N ASN A 133 2.02 -4.68 18.04
CA ASN A 133 3.45 -4.87 18.27
C ASN A 133 4.26 -5.04 16.97
N GLY A 134 3.77 -4.50 15.84
CA GLY A 134 4.44 -4.56 14.55
C GLY A 134 5.43 -3.41 14.32
N THR A 135 6.34 -3.61 13.37
CA THR A 135 7.23 -2.57 12.82
C THR A 135 6.90 -2.32 11.35
N ASP A 136 5.62 -2.38 11.01
CA ASP A 136 5.14 -2.26 9.64
C ASP A 136 5.42 -0.85 9.08
N CYS A 137 5.73 -0.74 7.79
CA CYS A 137 5.86 0.53 7.10
C CYS A 137 4.76 0.62 6.05
N VAL A 138 3.79 1.49 6.27
CA VAL A 138 2.57 1.56 5.46
C VAL A 138 2.45 2.95 4.85
N GLY A 139 2.44 3.00 3.53
CA GLY A 139 2.15 4.20 2.76
C GLY A 139 0.96 4.02 1.84
N GLY A 140 0.33 5.11 1.41
CA GLY A 140 -0.71 5.04 0.39
C GLY A 140 -0.18 4.63 -0.99
N ILE A 141 1.03 5.10 -1.36
CA ILE A 141 1.68 4.77 -2.64
C ILE A 141 2.78 3.72 -2.45
N VAL A 142 3.71 3.97 -1.51
CA VAL A 142 4.87 3.11 -1.25
C VAL A 142 4.99 2.76 0.24
N GLY A 143 5.28 1.50 0.59
CA GLY A 143 5.50 1.13 2.00
C GLY A 143 6.82 1.66 2.56
N TRP A 144 7.94 1.15 2.03
CA TRP A 144 9.28 1.55 2.45
C TRP A 144 10.20 1.83 1.26
N CYS A 145 10.81 3.02 1.23
CA CYS A 145 11.96 3.32 0.38
C CYS A 145 13.26 3.19 1.19
N GLN A 146 14.08 2.20 0.87
CA GLN A 146 15.34 1.93 1.57
C GLN A 146 16.46 2.90 1.18
N SER A 147 16.56 3.25 -0.11
CA SER A 147 17.58 4.17 -0.61
C SER A 147 17.26 4.68 -2.02
N GLY A 148 17.30 6.00 -2.21
CA GLY A 148 17.42 6.61 -3.54
C GLY A 148 16.17 6.57 -4.42
N ALA A 149 14.98 6.37 -3.83
CA ALA A 149 13.72 6.45 -4.57
C ALA A 149 13.35 7.91 -4.89
N VAL A 150 12.69 8.11 -6.03
CA VAL A 150 12.10 9.40 -6.41
C VAL A 150 10.61 9.19 -6.64
N ILE A 151 9.78 9.75 -5.77
CA ILE A 151 8.32 9.71 -5.84
C ILE A 151 7.83 11.11 -6.21
N THR A 152 7.22 11.26 -7.38
CA THR A 152 6.76 12.56 -7.92
C THR A 152 5.33 12.49 -8.41
N GLU A 153 4.56 13.57 -8.23
CA GLU A 153 3.25 13.72 -8.88
C GLU A 153 2.27 12.58 -8.53
N CYS A 154 2.40 12.00 -7.33
CA CYS A 154 1.56 10.90 -6.90
C CYS A 154 0.47 11.38 -5.93
N ALA A 155 -0.70 10.79 -6.01
CA ALA A 155 -1.85 11.13 -5.20
C ALA A 155 -2.41 9.90 -4.51
N PHE A 156 -2.60 9.97 -3.19
CA PHE A 156 -3.31 8.95 -2.43
C PHE A 156 -4.65 9.50 -1.92
N HIS A 157 -5.73 8.79 -2.21
CA HIS A 157 -7.08 9.07 -1.77
C HIS A 157 -7.58 7.88 -0.94
N GLY A 158 -7.91 8.10 0.33
CA GLY A 158 -8.49 7.08 1.19
C GLY A 158 -7.96 7.08 2.61
N ASP A 159 -8.45 6.14 3.40
CA ASP A 159 -8.15 6.05 4.82
C ASP A 159 -7.13 4.97 5.11
N ILE A 160 -6.06 5.34 5.83
CA ILE A 160 -5.10 4.42 6.44
C ILE A 160 -5.46 4.29 7.92
N SER A 161 -5.84 3.09 8.32
CA SER A 161 -6.30 2.82 9.67
C SER A 161 -5.58 1.62 10.27
N TYR A 162 -5.11 1.76 11.51
CA TYR A 162 -4.19 0.80 12.12
C TYR A 162 -4.47 0.58 13.60
N ARG A 163 -4.24 -0.64 14.10
CA ARG A 163 -4.64 -1.02 15.47
C ARG A 163 -3.71 -0.49 16.57
N ASP A 164 -2.41 -0.30 16.30
CA ASP A 164 -1.47 0.22 17.30
C ASP A 164 -0.43 1.19 16.73
N SER A 165 0.12 2.05 17.59
CA SER A 165 0.99 3.17 17.17
C SER A 165 2.47 2.80 16.99
N ARG A 166 2.82 1.53 16.71
CA ARG A 166 4.22 1.11 16.59
C ARG A 166 4.73 0.93 15.16
N GLY A 167 3.83 0.77 14.21
CA GLY A 167 4.16 0.91 12.79
C GLY A 167 4.44 2.37 12.40
N ILE A 168 4.99 2.56 11.21
CA ILE A 168 5.20 3.85 10.58
C ILE A 168 4.17 4.00 9.45
N PHE A 169 3.30 5.00 9.55
CA PHE A 169 2.19 5.22 8.63
C PHE A 169 2.30 6.60 7.98
N GLY A 170 2.16 6.68 6.67
CA GLY A 170 2.19 7.94 5.93
C GLY A 170 1.26 7.95 4.72
N GLY A 171 0.70 9.11 4.37
CA GLY A 171 -0.25 9.21 3.25
C GLY A 171 0.35 8.81 1.89
N ILE A 172 1.62 9.15 1.63
CA ILE A 172 2.33 8.77 0.39
C ILE A 172 3.27 7.59 0.61
N CYS A 173 4.17 7.73 1.58
CA CYS A 173 5.17 6.74 1.90
C CYS A 173 5.20 6.49 3.40
N GLY A 174 5.31 5.23 3.82
CA GLY A 174 5.46 4.87 5.23
C GLY A 174 6.80 5.37 5.75
N TYR A 175 7.90 4.87 5.19
CA TYR A 175 9.24 5.30 5.56
C TYR A 175 10.12 5.56 4.33
N ALA A 176 10.82 6.69 4.30
CA ALA A 176 11.65 7.10 3.18
C ALA A 176 13.08 7.41 3.63
N SER A 177 14.03 6.54 3.28
CA SER A 177 15.46 6.74 3.52
C SER A 177 16.15 7.23 2.25
N ARG A 178 16.86 8.38 2.36
CA ARG A 178 17.63 9.00 1.27
C ARG A 178 16.85 9.08 -0.05
N SER A 179 15.57 9.40 0.05
CA SER A 179 14.62 9.39 -1.06
C SER A 179 13.94 10.75 -1.17
N THR A 180 13.44 11.07 -2.35
CA THR A 180 12.78 12.34 -2.65
C THR A 180 11.29 12.09 -2.86
N ILE A 181 10.45 12.85 -2.16
CA ILE A 181 9.00 12.86 -2.35
C ILE A 181 8.59 14.30 -2.62
N ILE A 182 8.15 14.60 -3.84
CA ILE A 182 7.83 15.97 -4.27
C ILE A 182 6.53 16.00 -5.07
N ASN A 183 5.78 17.10 -4.98
CA ASN A 183 4.53 17.32 -5.70
C ASN A 183 3.54 16.16 -5.52
N CYS A 184 3.48 15.57 -4.32
CA CYS A 184 2.55 14.50 -4.00
C CYS A 184 1.46 15.00 -3.06
N GLU A 185 0.27 14.44 -3.18
CA GLU A 185 -0.89 14.84 -2.38
C GLU A 185 -1.55 13.64 -1.69
N THR A 186 -2.13 13.90 -0.52
CA THR A 186 -2.90 12.89 0.20
C THR A 186 -4.21 13.49 0.67
N THR A 187 -5.30 12.77 0.39
CA THR A 187 -6.65 13.11 0.83
C THR A 187 -7.24 11.91 1.57
N GLY A 188 -7.75 12.14 2.78
CA GLY A 188 -8.22 11.08 3.68
C GLY A 188 -7.54 11.16 5.05
N SER A 189 -7.67 10.11 5.85
CA SER A 189 -7.14 10.09 7.22
C SER A 189 -6.09 9.01 7.44
N VAL A 190 -5.09 9.31 8.26
CA VAL A 190 -4.15 8.32 8.84
C VAL A 190 -4.42 8.27 10.33
N ARG A 191 -5.03 7.18 10.82
CA ARG A 191 -5.54 7.11 12.20
C ARG A 191 -5.35 5.77 12.89
N VAL A 192 -5.07 5.84 14.19
CA VAL A 192 -5.17 4.68 15.09
C VAL A 192 -6.66 4.34 15.27
N ARG A 193 -7.04 3.08 15.08
CA ARG A 193 -8.32 2.54 15.56
C ARG A 193 -8.14 2.15 17.02
N ASP A 194 -8.30 3.12 17.90
CA ASP A 194 -8.20 2.84 19.33
C ASP A 194 -9.45 2.06 19.77
N GLU A 195 -9.30 0.76 20.01
CA GLU A 195 -10.29 -0.03 20.74
C GLU A 195 -10.18 0.20 22.26
N LYS A 196 -9.19 0.97 22.73
CA LYS A 196 -9.11 1.32 24.13
C LYS A 196 -10.10 2.44 24.41
N GLU A 197 -11.16 2.11 25.15
CA GLU A 197 -11.69 3.05 26.13
C GLU A 197 -10.51 3.44 27.03
N TYR A 198 -9.97 4.65 26.84
CA TYR A 198 -9.18 5.25 27.89
C TYR A 198 -10.10 5.36 29.09
N PRO A 199 -9.80 4.72 30.24
CA PRO A 199 -10.55 5.03 31.45
C PRO A 199 -10.45 6.55 31.61
N ALA A 200 -11.60 7.23 31.68
CA ALA A 200 -11.65 8.68 31.78
C ALA A 200 -10.61 9.14 32.82
N PHE A 201 -9.83 10.17 32.47
CA PHE A 201 -8.70 10.62 33.28
C PHE A 201 -9.19 10.82 34.71
N LYS A 202 -8.65 10.03 35.64
CA LYS A 202 -8.96 10.22 37.06
C LYS A 202 -8.00 11.25 37.63
N ASP A 203 -8.53 12.22 38.36
CA ASP A 203 -7.69 13.08 39.19
C ASP A 203 -7.01 12.25 40.30
N TYR A 204 -6.13 12.90 41.07
CA TYR A 204 -5.45 12.26 42.21
C TYR A 204 -6.42 11.70 43.27
N ASP A 205 -7.68 12.12 43.26
CA ASP A 205 -8.75 11.65 44.15
C ASP A 205 -9.63 10.55 43.53
N GLY A 206 -9.34 10.11 42.30
CA GLY A 206 -10.07 9.05 41.61
C GLY A 206 -11.34 9.49 40.87
N ARG A 207 -11.59 10.79 40.70
CA ARG A 207 -12.77 11.34 39.99
C ARG A 207 -12.53 11.44 38.49
N PHE A 208 -13.49 10.95 37.69
CA PHE A 208 -13.44 11.00 36.23
C PHE A 208 -13.55 12.43 35.71
N LEU A 209 -12.59 12.84 34.89
CA LEU A 209 -12.58 14.08 34.12
C LEU A 209 -13.11 13.77 32.72
N TYR A 210 -14.29 14.29 32.40
CA TYR A 210 -14.85 14.27 31.05
C TYR A 210 -14.41 15.56 30.33
N GLY A 211 -13.77 15.40 29.18
CA GLY A 211 -13.47 16.48 28.23
C GLY A 211 -14.37 16.40 27.01
#